data_AF-A0A953RCA5-F1
#
_entry.id   AF-A0A953RCA5-F1
#
_cell.length_a   1.000
_cell.length_b   1.000
_cell.length_c   1.000
_cell.angle_alpha   90.00
_cell.angle_beta   90.00
_cell.angle_gamma   90.00
#
_symmetry.space_group_name_H-M   'P 1'
#
loop_
_entity.id
_entity.type
_entity.pdbx_description
1 polymer ?
#
loop_
_entity_poly.entity_id
_entity_poly.type
_entity_poly.pdbx_seq_one_letter_code
_entity_poly.pdbx_strand_id
1 'polypeptide(L)'
;MRIQALFVMALLATAAHAQTGCNDRLASPVLTVPLPAPPFGVAVSTDGCWVFVSMMNNSGGTGAGIAVLSRKSGRVDLVRTIPLPAPPTGIVLTHDGKLLIAAAIDKVVFLDVPCLMSGCAKPVAGSFSDGERMQSIYANVTSDDTLLFVSEEAASAVTVIDLNHARRAGFGADSIIGKVPVGRAPIALTFSPDGRWLFTTSQVALKEWGWPAACKPEGRPNVSDLVNPEGAVMIIDVARAKSDPAHAVAGRVPAGCSPVRMAISPSGERIYVTARNSNAVVAFDAGKLISDPAHSRLGMAPVGTAPVPIALVGGGKTVVAGNSNRFAGGDSAQSLTLLDAAKIRGSEDAVIGNVPAGSFPRELRVSTDGRTLYLTNFGSNSLQVMDVGHLDPKRP
;
A
#
# COMPACT_ATOMS: atom_id res chain seq x y z
N MET A 1 40.02 37.10 43.86
CA MET A 1 38.60 36.93 43.45
C MET A 1 38.56 36.17 42.13
N ARG A 2 38.31 34.86 42.17
CA ARG A 2 37.94 34.05 40.98
C ARG A 2 36.85 33.10 41.43
N ILE A 3 35.64 33.34 40.97
CA ILE A 3 34.46 32.50 41.21
C ILE A 3 34.37 31.55 40.01
N GLN A 4 34.56 30.26 40.26
CA GLN A 4 34.23 29.20 39.29
C GLN A 4 32.75 28.86 39.44
N ALA A 5 31.95 29.16 38.41
CA ALA A 5 30.58 28.71 38.31
C ALA A 5 30.55 27.31 37.70
N LEU A 6 30.16 26.30 38.50
CA LEU A 6 29.78 24.98 38.00
C LEU A 6 28.38 25.08 37.37
N PHE A 7 28.28 24.87 36.06
CA PHE A 7 27.01 24.61 35.39
C PHE A 7 26.72 23.10 35.45
N VAL A 8 25.79 22.70 36.31
CA VAL A 8 25.23 21.33 36.29
C VAL A 8 24.06 21.34 35.31
N MET A 9 24.29 20.80 34.12
CA MET A 9 23.24 20.58 33.12
C MET A 9 22.49 19.30 33.51
N ALA A 10 21.30 19.43 34.11
CA ALA A 10 20.41 18.31 34.35
C ALA A 10 19.77 17.87 33.01
N LEU A 11 20.24 16.77 32.43
CA LEU A 11 19.52 16.07 31.37
C LEU A 11 18.27 15.42 31.97
N LEU A 12 17.11 16.04 31.79
CA LEU A 12 15.82 15.38 31.92
C LEU A 12 15.63 14.47 30.69
N ALA A 13 16.13 13.25 30.77
CA ALA A 13 15.75 12.19 29.85
C ALA A 13 14.29 11.80 30.13
N THR A 14 13.36 12.26 29.29
CA THR A 14 12.02 11.68 29.25
C THR A 14 12.14 10.26 28.73
N ALA A 15 12.15 9.28 29.64
CA ALA A 15 12.00 7.88 29.30
C ALA A 15 10.60 7.67 28.69
N ALA A 16 10.52 7.72 27.36
CA ALA A 16 9.41 7.13 26.64
C ALA A 16 9.35 5.66 27.06
N HIS A 17 8.36 5.31 27.88
CA HIS A 17 8.13 3.92 28.24
C HIS A 17 7.81 3.17 26.96
N ALA A 18 8.78 2.42 26.43
CA ALA A 18 8.52 1.45 25.38
C ALA A 18 7.39 0.56 25.88
N GLN A 19 6.22 0.62 25.22
CA GLN A 19 5.11 -0.25 25.58
C GLN A 19 5.57 -1.69 25.38
N THR A 20 5.80 -2.39 26.48
CA THR A 20 6.26 -3.78 26.46
C THR A 20 5.11 -4.67 25.97
N GLY A 21 5.46 -5.65 25.15
CA GLY A 21 4.54 -6.69 24.69
C GLY A 21 3.73 -6.38 23.43
N CYS A 22 3.95 -5.25 22.76
CA CYS A 22 3.29 -4.97 21.49
C CYS A 22 3.68 -5.95 20.39
N ASN A 23 4.94 -6.41 20.37
CA ASN A 23 5.44 -7.37 19.38
C ASN A 23 5.42 -8.83 19.86
N ASP A 24 4.70 -9.10 20.95
CA ASP A 24 4.47 -10.47 21.41
C ASP A 24 3.75 -11.27 20.33
N ARG A 25 4.09 -12.57 20.26
CA ARG A 25 3.45 -13.51 19.34
C ARG A 25 1.93 -13.45 19.52
N LEU A 26 1.20 -13.55 18.41
CA LEU A 26 -0.25 -13.55 18.43
C LEU A 26 -0.77 -14.72 19.27
N ALA A 27 -1.93 -14.52 19.91
CA ALA A 27 -2.58 -15.57 20.70
C ALA A 27 -3.00 -16.79 19.85
N SER A 28 -3.16 -16.60 18.54
CA SER A 28 -3.42 -17.63 17.54
C SER A 28 -2.65 -17.31 16.25
N PRO A 29 -2.35 -18.29 15.38
CA PRO A 29 -1.65 -18.04 14.10
C PRO A 29 -2.37 -17.01 13.21
N VAL A 30 -3.69 -16.94 13.31
CA VAL A 30 -4.55 -15.94 12.67
C VAL A 30 -5.53 -15.39 13.69
N LEU A 31 -5.60 -14.07 13.79
CA LEU A 31 -6.59 -13.31 14.56
C LEU A 31 -7.45 -12.51 13.59
N THR A 32 -8.77 -12.52 13.78
CA THR A 32 -9.69 -11.68 13.01
C THR A 32 -10.30 -10.63 13.93
N VAL A 33 -10.11 -9.36 13.60
CA VAL A 33 -10.68 -8.22 14.32
C VAL A 33 -11.82 -7.63 13.49
N PRO A 34 -13.07 -7.60 14.00
CA PRO A 34 -14.18 -6.96 13.30
C PRO A 34 -13.98 -5.43 13.28
N LEU A 35 -14.34 -4.82 12.17
CA LEU A 35 -14.30 -3.37 11.95
C LEU A 35 -15.71 -2.86 11.64
N PRO A 36 -16.04 -1.61 12.01
CA PRO A 36 -17.39 -1.07 11.86
C PRO A 36 -17.74 -0.68 10.42
N ALA A 37 -16.79 -0.69 9.49
CA ALA A 37 -16.99 -0.33 8.09
C ALA A 37 -15.95 -1.04 7.19
N PRO A 38 -16.20 -1.12 5.86
CA PRO A 38 -15.31 -1.80 4.92
C PRO A 38 -13.88 -1.25 4.95
N PRO A 39 -12.87 -2.04 5.37
CA PRO A 39 -11.50 -1.58 5.43
C PRO A 39 -10.82 -1.56 4.07
N PHE A 40 -9.90 -0.61 3.85
CA PHE A 40 -9.15 -0.47 2.61
C PHE A 40 -7.65 -0.64 2.84
N GLY A 41 -6.99 0.38 3.39
CA GLY A 41 -5.55 0.43 3.63
C GLY A 41 -5.22 0.20 5.10
N VAL A 42 -3.99 -0.21 5.38
CA VAL A 42 -3.48 -0.43 6.74
C VAL A 42 -2.06 0.11 6.88
N ALA A 43 -1.81 0.85 7.95
CA ALA A 43 -0.49 1.34 8.34
C ALA A 43 -0.20 0.95 9.79
N VAL A 44 1.07 0.66 10.08
CA VAL A 44 1.50 0.17 11.40
C VAL A 44 2.62 1.05 11.88
N SER A 45 2.50 1.53 13.12
CA SER A 45 3.56 2.27 13.81
C SER A 45 4.87 1.47 13.87
N THR A 46 6.00 2.18 13.88
CA THR A 46 7.34 1.57 13.84
C THR A 46 7.60 0.60 15.01
N ASP A 47 7.04 0.90 16.18
CA ASP A 47 7.13 0.05 17.37
C ASP A 47 6.16 -1.14 17.35
N GLY A 48 5.23 -1.20 16.39
CA GLY A 48 4.22 -2.25 16.24
C GLY A 48 3.05 -2.16 17.24
N CYS A 49 2.98 -1.12 18.06
CA CYS A 49 1.96 -0.98 19.12
C CYS A 49 0.62 -0.47 18.59
N TRP A 50 0.64 0.28 17.50
CA TRP A 50 -0.56 0.90 16.90
C TRP A 50 -0.72 0.50 15.44
N VAL A 51 -1.97 0.17 15.10
CA VAL A 51 -2.40 -0.16 13.74
C VAL A 51 -3.50 0.81 13.36
N PHE A 52 -3.36 1.45 12.20
CA PHE A 52 -4.32 2.35 11.61
C PHE A 52 -4.93 1.69 10.38
N VAL A 53 -6.26 1.68 10.28
CA VAL A 53 -6.98 1.09 9.14
C VAL A 53 -7.95 2.11 8.58
N SER A 54 -7.82 2.45 7.30
CA SER A 54 -8.82 3.28 6.64
C SER A 54 -10.07 2.46 6.35
N MET A 55 -11.22 3.09 6.55
CA MET A 55 -12.53 2.52 6.31
C MET A 55 -13.30 3.43 5.35
N MET A 56 -13.70 2.89 4.21
CA MET A 56 -14.15 3.70 3.08
C MET A 56 -15.62 4.15 3.22
N ASN A 57 -16.51 3.29 3.72
CA ASN A 57 -17.98 3.44 3.73
C ASN A 57 -18.56 4.42 2.69
N ASN A 58 -18.82 3.92 1.47
CA ASN A 58 -19.36 4.75 0.37
C ASN A 58 -20.89 4.98 0.46
N SER A 59 -21.58 4.42 1.44
CA SER A 59 -23.06 4.41 1.49
C SER A 59 -23.66 5.69 2.13
N GLY A 60 -22.90 6.78 2.22
CA GLY A 60 -23.37 8.07 2.76
C GLY A 60 -23.69 8.08 4.27
N GLY A 61 -23.28 7.04 5.00
CA GLY A 61 -23.48 6.91 6.45
C GLY A 61 -22.27 7.28 7.30
N THR A 62 -22.44 7.25 8.62
CA THR A 62 -21.34 7.28 9.59
C THR A 62 -20.44 6.05 9.40
N GLY A 63 -19.11 6.21 9.56
CA GLY A 63 -18.16 5.09 9.52
C GLY A 63 -17.03 5.20 8.50
N ALA A 64 -17.07 6.17 7.58
CA ALA A 64 -15.90 6.54 6.80
C ALA A 64 -14.86 7.22 7.72
N GLY A 65 -13.64 6.69 7.77
CA GLY A 65 -12.66 7.18 8.72
C GLY A 65 -11.46 6.28 8.93
N ILE A 66 -10.73 6.51 10.04
CA ILE A 66 -9.61 5.68 10.48
C ILE A 66 -10.01 4.90 11.72
N ALA A 67 -9.97 3.58 11.65
CA ALA A 67 -9.94 2.73 12.83
C ALA A 67 -8.53 2.76 13.44
N VAL A 68 -8.45 3.03 14.74
CA VAL A 68 -7.21 3.05 15.51
C VAL A 68 -7.24 1.85 16.46
N LEU A 69 -6.32 0.92 16.25
CA LEU A 69 -6.20 -0.30 17.03
C LEU A 69 -4.90 -0.32 17.81
N SER A 70 -4.95 -0.88 19.02
CA SER A 70 -3.76 -1.13 19.85
C SER A 70 -3.41 -2.61 19.81
N ARG A 71 -2.12 -2.92 19.76
CA ARG A 71 -1.58 -4.26 19.88
C ARG A 71 -0.82 -4.41 21.19
N LYS A 72 -1.17 -5.42 21.98
CA LYS A 72 -0.48 -5.73 23.25
C LYS A 72 -0.74 -7.18 23.64
N SER A 73 0.32 -7.87 24.09
CA SER A 73 0.22 -9.23 24.65
C SER A 73 -0.50 -10.20 23.71
N GLY A 74 -0.12 -10.20 22.44
CA GLY A 74 -0.69 -11.08 21.41
C GLY A 74 -2.13 -10.76 20.98
N ARG A 75 -2.73 -9.67 21.48
CA ARG A 75 -4.06 -9.18 21.10
C ARG A 75 -3.98 -7.93 20.23
N VAL A 76 -5.01 -7.74 19.42
CA VAL A 76 -5.26 -6.50 18.67
C VAL A 76 -6.69 -6.07 18.94
N ASP A 77 -6.85 -4.91 19.55
CA ASP A 77 -8.14 -4.39 20.00
C ASP A 77 -8.42 -3.03 19.33
N LEU A 78 -9.65 -2.87 18.81
CA LEU A 78 -10.12 -1.58 18.29
C LEU A 78 -10.31 -0.60 19.46
N VAL A 79 -9.54 0.49 19.46
CA VAL A 79 -9.57 1.49 20.54
C VAL A 79 -10.60 2.58 20.24
N ARG A 80 -10.60 3.07 18.99
CA ARG A 80 -11.47 4.18 18.56
C ARG A 80 -11.58 4.26 17.05
N THR A 81 -12.57 5.00 16.57
CA THR A 81 -12.72 5.38 15.17
C THR A 81 -12.70 6.89 15.03
N ILE A 82 -12.00 7.37 14.00
CA ILE A 82 -11.83 8.78 13.70
C ILE A 82 -12.56 9.07 12.41
N PRO A 83 -13.71 9.77 12.44
CA PRO A 83 -14.43 10.10 11.22
C PRO A 83 -13.59 11.03 10.35
N LEU A 84 -13.64 10.82 9.04
CA LEU A 84 -12.97 11.67 8.06
C LEU A 84 -13.96 12.41 7.17
N PRO A 85 -13.57 13.59 6.61
CA PRO A 85 -14.44 14.40 5.77
C PRO A 85 -14.68 13.82 4.36
N ALA A 86 -14.00 12.73 4.02
CA ALA A 86 -14.18 12.00 2.77
C ALA A 86 -13.78 10.51 2.98
N PRO A 87 -14.36 9.57 2.22
CA PRO A 87 -14.00 8.15 2.20
C PRO A 87 -12.50 7.88 2.01
N PRO A 88 -11.75 7.46 3.04
CA PRO A 88 -10.33 7.15 2.89
C PRO A 88 -10.11 5.80 2.20
N THR A 89 -9.04 5.73 1.42
CA THR A 89 -8.56 4.55 0.67
C THR A 89 -7.16 4.17 1.16
N GLY A 90 -6.11 4.28 0.36
CA GLY A 90 -4.74 4.00 0.80
C GLY A 90 -4.27 4.97 1.88
N ILE A 91 -3.55 4.46 2.87
CA ILE A 91 -2.95 5.26 3.95
C ILE A 91 -1.46 4.96 4.09
N VAL A 92 -0.69 5.95 4.50
CA VAL A 92 0.75 5.83 4.74
C VAL A 92 1.15 6.62 5.98
N LEU A 93 2.06 6.08 6.78
CA LEU A 93 2.72 6.80 7.87
C LEU A 93 4.02 7.41 7.34
N THR A 94 4.30 8.63 7.77
CA THR A 94 5.65 9.21 7.61
C THR A 94 6.65 8.43 8.46
N HIS A 95 7.89 8.38 8.01
CA HIS A 95 8.97 7.63 8.65
C HIS A 95 9.31 8.20 10.04
N ASP A 96 9.09 9.50 10.25
CA ASP A 96 9.16 10.14 11.57
C ASP A 96 8.05 9.70 12.56
N GLY A 97 7.04 8.96 12.08
CA GLY A 97 5.91 8.45 12.86
C GLY A 97 4.93 9.50 13.34
N LYS A 98 5.01 10.75 12.84
CA LYS A 98 4.19 11.88 13.33
C LYS A 98 2.93 12.12 12.52
N LEU A 99 2.91 11.71 11.25
CA LEU A 99 1.81 12.00 10.33
C LEU A 99 1.29 10.72 9.69
N LEU A 100 -0.03 10.54 9.72
CA LEU A 100 -0.74 9.56 8.93
C LEU A 100 -1.41 10.30 7.78
N ILE A 101 -1.14 9.87 6.55
CA ILE A 101 -1.66 10.50 5.33
C ILE A 101 -2.64 9.53 4.69
N ALA A 102 -3.83 10.01 4.38
CA ALA A 102 -4.88 9.24 3.73
C ALA A 102 -5.21 9.83 2.36
N ALA A 103 -5.10 9.02 1.31
CA ALA A 103 -5.82 9.26 0.07
C ALA A 103 -7.32 9.09 0.36
N ALA A 104 -8.16 10.00 -0.11
CA ALA A 104 -9.58 10.02 0.24
C ALA A 104 -10.47 10.44 -0.93
N ILE A 105 -10.36 9.75 -2.06
CA ILE A 105 -11.17 9.92 -3.29
C ILE A 105 -11.08 11.32 -3.92
N ASP A 106 -11.57 12.37 -3.28
CA ASP A 106 -11.57 13.74 -3.78
C ASP A 106 -10.53 14.64 -3.09
N LYS A 107 -9.79 14.12 -2.10
CA LYS A 107 -8.76 14.87 -1.37
C LYS A 107 -7.68 13.98 -0.76
N VAL A 108 -6.67 14.64 -0.21
CA VAL A 108 -5.69 14.06 0.71
C VAL A 108 -5.97 14.60 2.12
N VAL A 109 -5.97 13.70 3.11
CA VAL A 109 -6.21 14.04 4.53
C VAL A 109 -4.96 13.73 5.34
N PHE A 110 -4.56 14.66 6.21
CA PHE A 110 -3.38 14.56 7.06
C PHE A 110 -3.82 14.48 8.53
N LEU A 111 -3.34 13.47 9.25
CA LEU A 111 -3.71 13.20 10.63
C LEU A 111 -2.49 13.16 11.55
N ASP A 112 -2.57 13.83 12.70
CA ASP A 112 -1.54 13.83 13.75
C ASP A 112 -1.53 12.49 14.51
N VAL A 113 -0.45 11.72 14.36
CA VAL A 113 -0.33 10.37 14.94
C VAL A 113 -0.30 10.39 16.47
N PRO A 114 0.47 11.27 17.15
CA PRO A 114 0.42 11.39 18.60
C PRO A 114 -1.00 11.61 19.14
N CYS A 115 -1.79 12.46 18.49
CA CYS A 115 -3.19 12.70 18.83
C CYS A 115 -4.07 11.47 18.57
N LEU A 116 -3.87 10.75 17.46
CA LEU A 116 -4.58 9.49 17.17
C LEU A 116 -4.35 8.46 18.29
N MET A 117 -3.11 8.33 18.75
CA MET A 117 -2.72 7.41 19.82
C MET A 117 -3.26 7.84 21.20
N SER A 118 -3.11 9.12 21.55
CA SER A 118 -3.55 9.64 22.85
C SER A 118 -5.07 9.80 22.96
N GLY A 119 -5.76 9.91 21.83
CA GLY A 119 -7.20 10.16 21.78
C GLY A 119 -7.56 11.63 21.93
N CYS A 120 -6.73 12.53 21.42
CA CYS A 120 -7.01 13.96 21.50
C CYS A 120 -8.21 14.37 20.61
N ALA A 121 -8.82 15.53 20.87
CA ALA A 121 -10.09 15.92 20.27
C ALA A 121 -10.02 16.27 18.78
N LYS A 122 -8.85 16.65 18.24
CA LYS A 122 -8.68 17.13 16.86
C LYS A 122 -7.49 16.46 16.16
N PRO A 123 -7.63 15.19 15.74
CA PRO A 123 -6.55 14.45 15.07
C PRO A 123 -6.34 14.85 13.60
N VAL A 124 -7.31 15.47 12.93
CA VAL A 124 -7.16 15.91 11.55
C VAL A 124 -6.39 17.23 11.54
N ALA A 125 -5.15 17.17 11.04
CA ALA A 125 -4.25 18.31 10.95
C ALA A 125 -4.58 19.22 9.75
N GLY A 126 -5.12 18.64 8.67
CA GLY A 126 -5.56 19.36 7.50
C GLY A 126 -5.98 18.44 6.36
N SER A 127 -6.51 19.02 5.29
CA SER A 127 -6.83 18.29 4.05
C SER A 127 -6.93 19.26 2.90
N PHE A 128 -6.55 18.83 1.70
CA PHE A 128 -6.77 19.62 0.50
C PHE A 128 -7.10 18.75 -0.72
N SER A 129 -7.76 19.38 -1.68
CA SER A 129 -8.10 18.86 -2.99
C SER A 129 -7.47 19.79 -4.04
N ASP A 130 -7.17 19.25 -5.21
CA ASP A 130 -6.76 20.07 -6.36
C ASP A 130 -7.98 20.60 -7.16
N GLY A 131 -9.20 20.29 -6.73
CA GLY A 131 -10.45 20.73 -7.37
C GLY A 131 -10.88 19.91 -8.58
N GLU A 132 -10.10 18.91 -8.99
CA GLU A 132 -10.42 18.00 -10.10
C GLU A 132 -11.04 16.70 -9.58
N ARG A 133 -11.58 15.89 -10.50
CA ARG A 133 -12.00 14.52 -10.17
C ARG A 133 -10.76 13.63 -10.03
N MET A 134 -10.08 13.71 -8.89
CA MET A 134 -8.85 12.96 -8.58
C MET A 134 -9.09 11.45 -8.59
N GLN A 135 -10.10 10.98 -7.84
CA GLN A 135 -10.18 9.58 -7.40
C GLN A 135 -8.84 9.13 -6.81
N SER A 136 -8.41 9.80 -5.74
CA SER A 136 -7.22 9.47 -4.95
C SER A 136 -7.36 8.09 -4.30
N ILE A 137 -6.43 7.19 -4.61
CA ILE A 137 -6.50 5.76 -4.23
C ILE A 137 -5.33 5.31 -3.35
N TYR A 138 -4.09 5.70 -3.62
CA TYR A 138 -2.91 5.41 -2.78
C TYR A 138 -2.12 6.66 -2.49
N ALA A 139 -1.43 6.63 -1.36
CA ALA A 139 -0.43 7.61 -0.97
C ALA A 139 0.85 6.88 -0.57
N ASN A 140 2.02 7.43 -0.92
CA ASN A 140 3.29 7.00 -0.37
C ASN A 140 4.27 8.18 -0.28
N VAL A 141 5.19 8.13 0.67
CA VAL A 141 6.13 9.22 0.96
C VAL A 141 7.58 8.78 0.75
N THR A 142 8.45 9.71 0.36
CA THR A 142 9.88 9.46 0.28
C THR A 142 10.46 9.12 1.66
N SER A 143 11.59 8.42 1.69
CA SER A 143 12.24 7.97 2.94
C SER A 143 12.69 9.11 3.86
N ASP A 144 12.85 10.31 3.30
CA ASP A 144 13.16 11.54 4.02
C ASP A 144 11.91 12.36 4.42
N ASP A 145 10.71 11.84 4.15
CA ASP A 145 9.41 12.49 4.39
C ASP A 145 9.27 13.88 3.74
N THR A 146 9.98 14.15 2.65
CA THR A 146 9.94 15.47 1.97
C THR A 146 8.94 15.55 0.82
N LEU A 147 8.67 14.43 0.15
CA LEU A 147 7.69 14.36 -0.94
C LEU A 147 6.60 13.33 -0.63
N LEU A 148 5.38 13.68 -1.02
CA LEU A 148 4.23 12.79 -1.03
C LEU A 148 3.80 12.56 -2.48
N PHE A 149 3.55 11.30 -2.83
CA PHE A 149 2.98 10.88 -4.09
C PHE A 149 1.59 10.29 -3.87
N VAL A 150 0.62 10.67 -4.69
CA VAL A 150 -0.76 10.21 -4.60
C VAL A 150 -1.24 9.72 -5.97
N SER A 151 -1.71 8.47 -6.05
CA SER A 151 -2.22 7.91 -7.30
C SER A 151 -3.69 8.31 -7.50
N GLU A 152 -4.01 8.83 -8.68
CA GLU A 152 -5.33 9.36 -9.02
C GLU A 152 -5.92 8.60 -10.21
N GLU A 153 -6.90 7.72 -9.93
CA GLU A 153 -7.42 6.80 -10.94
C GLU A 153 -8.09 7.53 -12.12
N ALA A 154 -8.89 8.56 -11.81
CA ALA A 154 -9.64 9.33 -12.79
C ALA A 154 -8.78 10.35 -13.52
N ALA A 155 -7.79 10.93 -12.83
CA ALA A 155 -6.83 11.85 -13.47
C ALA A 155 -5.78 11.13 -14.32
N SER A 156 -5.69 9.80 -14.25
CA SER A 156 -4.68 9.01 -14.98
C SER A 156 -3.24 9.47 -14.66
N ALA A 157 -3.02 9.88 -13.41
CA ALA A 157 -1.82 10.57 -12.98
C ALA A 157 -1.38 10.16 -11.56
N VAL A 158 -0.13 10.52 -11.22
CA VAL A 158 0.36 10.57 -9.85
C VAL A 158 0.62 12.03 -9.48
N THR A 159 -0.07 12.55 -8.49
CA THR A 159 0.13 13.90 -7.96
C THR A 159 1.34 13.90 -7.01
N VAL A 160 2.22 14.89 -7.19
CA VAL A 160 3.45 15.09 -6.42
C VAL A 160 3.25 16.32 -5.53
N ILE A 161 3.49 16.16 -4.24
CA ILE A 161 3.23 17.17 -3.21
C ILE A 161 4.52 17.42 -2.42
N ASP A 162 4.88 18.68 -2.22
CA ASP A 162 5.92 19.09 -1.27
C ASP A 162 5.36 18.95 0.15
N LEU A 163 5.76 17.88 0.84
CA LEU A 163 5.26 17.59 2.17
C LEU A 163 5.82 18.56 3.24
N ASN A 164 7.02 19.10 3.00
CA ASN A 164 7.61 20.11 3.88
C ASN A 164 6.85 21.43 3.80
N HIS A 165 6.48 21.87 2.59
CA HIS A 165 5.64 23.04 2.39
C HIS A 165 4.25 22.81 3.00
N ALA A 166 3.62 21.65 2.73
CA ALA A 166 2.31 21.31 3.29
C ALA A 166 2.30 21.41 4.82
N ARG A 167 3.30 20.86 5.51
CA ARG A 167 3.40 20.93 6.98
C ARG A 167 3.53 22.36 7.52
N ARG A 168 4.23 23.26 6.80
CA ARG A 168 4.43 24.65 7.23
C ARG A 168 3.28 25.57 6.84
N ALA A 169 2.61 25.29 5.73
CA ALA A 169 1.56 26.12 5.14
C ALA A 169 0.14 25.68 5.54
N GLY A 170 0.00 24.73 6.47
CA GLY A 170 -1.32 24.30 6.98
C GLY A 170 -2.06 23.35 6.04
N PHE A 171 -1.33 22.54 5.28
CA PHE A 171 -1.86 21.52 4.35
C PHE A 171 -2.79 22.12 3.29
N GLY A 172 -2.28 23.10 2.54
CA GLY A 172 -2.97 23.74 1.41
C GLY A 172 -2.60 23.14 0.05
N ALA A 173 -3.47 23.35 -0.95
CA ALA A 173 -3.29 22.87 -2.32
C ALA A 173 -2.12 23.54 -3.08
N ASP A 174 -1.62 24.67 -2.57
CA ASP A 174 -0.38 25.31 -3.03
C ASP A 174 0.88 24.47 -2.78
N SER A 175 0.74 23.35 -2.05
CA SER A 175 1.81 22.36 -1.86
C SER A 175 1.94 21.36 -3.02
N ILE A 176 1.01 21.38 -3.98
CA ILE A 176 1.08 20.52 -5.16
C ILE A 176 2.17 21.04 -6.10
N ILE A 177 3.16 20.19 -6.36
CA ILE A 177 4.22 20.47 -7.34
C ILE A 177 3.68 20.25 -8.77
N GLY A 178 2.90 19.19 -8.96
CA GLY A 178 2.25 18.87 -10.24
C GLY A 178 1.91 17.39 -10.37
N LYS A 179 1.63 16.95 -11.60
CA LYS A 179 1.15 15.59 -11.89
C LYS A 179 2.06 14.85 -12.88
N VAL A 180 2.36 13.59 -12.58
CA VAL A 180 3.08 12.66 -13.48
C VAL A 180 2.05 11.86 -14.29
N PRO A 181 2.01 11.95 -15.63
CA PRO A 181 1.04 11.20 -16.44
C PRO A 181 1.44 9.73 -16.54
N VAL A 182 0.62 8.82 -16.02
CA VAL A 182 1.00 7.39 -15.86
C VAL A 182 0.05 6.40 -16.52
N GLY A 183 -1.00 6.87 -17.19
CA GLY A 183 -1.97 6.00 -17.85
C GLY A 183 -3.19 5.72 -16.99
N ARG A 184 -4.07 4.82 -17.44
CA ARG A 184 -5.41 4.68 -16.89
C ARG A 184 -5.44 3.92 -15.57
N ALA A 185 -6.19 4.49 -14.62
CA ALA A 185 -6.44 3.92 -13.30
C ALA A 185 -5.15 3.50 -12.56
N PRO A 186 -4.19 4.43 -12.35
CA PRO A 186 -2.99 4.13 -11.61
C PRO A 186 -3.29 3.83 -10.15
N ILE A 187 -2.55 2.88 -9.57
CA ILE A 187 -2.76 2.53 -8.16
C ILE A 187 -1.48 2.39 -7.35
N ALA A 188 -0.67 1.35 -7.56
CA ALA A 188 0.43 1.07 -6.64
C ALA A 188 1.44 2.23 -6.61
N LEU A 189 2.06 2.49 -5.46
CA LEU A 189 3.14 3.46 -5.32
C LEU A 189 4.27 2.79 -4.52
N THR A 190 5.25 2.21 -5.21
CA THR A 190 6.34 1.45 -4.60
C THR A 190 7.68 2.09 -4.92
N PHE A 191 8.43 2.54 -3.93
CA PHE A 191 9.76 3.08 -4.13
C PHE A 191 10.80 1.96 -4.30
N SER A 192 11.84 2.21 -5.09
CA SER A 192 13.10 1.46 -4.99
C SER A 192 13.74 1.69 -3.61
N PRO A 193 14.53 0.75 -3.07
CA PRO A 193 15.15 0.91 -1.75
C PRO A 193 16.08 2.13 -1.62
N ASP A 194 16.70 2.55 -2.73
CA ASP A 194 17.53 3.75 -2.81
C ASP A 194 16.72 5.06 -2.96
N GLY A 195 15.39 4.98 -3.07
CA GLY A 195 14.48 6.11 -3.23
C GLY A 195 14.56 6.83 -4.58
N ARG A 196 15.37 6.34 -5.53
CA ARG A 196 15.56 6.99 -6.83
C ARG A 196 14.37 6.83 -7.76
N TRP A 197 13.70 5.68 -7.68
CA TRP A 197 12.61 5.30 -8.56
C TRP A 197 11.32 5.10 -7.78
N LEU A 198 10.22 5.55 -8.37
CA LEU A 198 8.87 5.20 -7.95
C LEU A 198 8.21 4.39 -9.04
N PHE A 199 7.71 3.22 -8.67
CA PHE A 199 6.99 2.32 -9.57
C PHE A 199 5.49 2.43 -9.31
N THR A 200 4.71 2.56 -10.39
CA THR A 200 3.25 2.53 -10.32
C THR A 200 2.64 1.60 -11.35
N THR A 201 1.50 1.00 -11.03
CA THR A 201 0.74 0.16 -11.97
C THR A 201 -0.27 1.01 -12.72
N SER A 202 -0.35 0.90 -14.05
CA SER A 202 -1.47 1.40 -14.87
C SER A 202 -2.31 0.23 -15.36
N GLN A 203 -3.60 0.16 -15.01
CA GLN A 203 -4.42 -1.03 -15.27
C GLN A 203 -4.62 -1.33 -16.75
N VAL A 204 -4.68 -0.30 -17.58
CA VAL A 204 -4.81 -0.43 -19.04
C VAL A 204 -3.84 0.53 -19.71
N ALA A 205 -3.06 0.03 -20.66
CA ALA A 205 -2.20 0.88 -21.47
C ALA A 205 -3.02 1.90 -22.28
N LEU A 206 -2.45 3.08 -22.49
CA LEU A 206 -3.04 4.09 -23.35
C LEU A 206 -2.91 3.68 -24.83
N LYS A 207 -3.86 4.12 -25.66
CA LYS A 207 -3.91 3.74 -27.09
C LYS A 207 -2.65 4.21 -27.82
N GLU A 208 -2.16 5.39 -27.48
CA GLU A 208 -0.93 6.00 -27.99
C GLU A 208 0.34 5.21 -27.66
N TRP A 209 0.29 4.20 -26.79
CA TRP A 209 1.44 3.34 -26.53
C TRP A 209 1.61 2.26 -27.60
N GLY A 210 0.60 2.05 -28.45
CA GLY A 210 0.69 1.16 -29.61
C GLY A 210 0.78 -0.34 -29.26
N TRP A 211 0.38 -0.73 -28.05
CA TRP A 211 0.42 -2.14 -27.63
C TRP A 211 -0.79 -2.92 -28.18
N PRO A 212 -0.60 -4.20 -28.58
CA PRO A 212 -1.68 -5.00 -29.13
C PRO A 212 -2.72 -5.35 -28.07
N ALA A 213 -3.95 -5.64 -28.51
CA ALA A 213 -4.95 -6.21 -27.63
C ALA A 213 -4.53 -7.62 -27.17
N ALA A 214 -4.51 -7.83 -25.86
CA ALA A 214 -4.07 -9.07 -25.21
C ALA A 214 -5.01 -9.52 -24.10
N CYS A 215 -5.94 -8.66 -23.69
CA CYS A 215 -6.73 -8.80 -22.49
C CYS A 215 -8.23 -8.74 -22.78
N LYS A 216 -8.96 -9.66 -22.14
CA LYS A 216 -10.43 -9.65 -22.11
C LYS A 216 -10.95 -8.39 -21.40
N PRO A 217 -12.20 -7.99 -21.64
CA PRO A 217 -12.89 -7.06 -20.76
C PRO A 217 -12.85 -7.54 -19.31
N GLU A 218 -12.50 -6.63 -18.41
CA GLU A 218 -12.44 -6.94 -17.00
C GLU A 218 -13.81 -7.35 -16.43
N GLY A 219 -13.81 -8.34 -15.52
CA GLY A 219 -15.04 -8.85 -14.90
C GLY A 219 -15.90 -9.70 -15.83
N ARG A 220 -15.46 -9.96 -17.07
CA ARG A 220 -16.16 -10.80 -18.04
C ARG A 220 -15.27 -11.97 -18.49
N PRO A 221 -14.92 -12.92 -17.60
CA PRO A 221 -13.96 -13.99 -17.93
C PRO A 221 -14.42 -14.91 -19.08
N ASN A 222 -15.74 -15.01 -19.29
CA ASN A 222 -16.35 -15.94 -20.23
C ASN A 222 -16.41 -15.43 -21.68
N VAL A 223 -15.94 -14.23 -21.97
CA VAL A 223 -15.85 -13.75 -23.37
C VAL A 223 -14.51 -14.16 -23.99
N SER A 224 -14.51 -14.39 -25.30
CA SER A 224 -13.30 -14.72 -26.07
C SER A 224 -12.51 -13.48 -26.50
N ASP A 225 -13.20 -12.35 -26.70
CA ASP A 225 -12.63 -11.18 -27.35
C ASP A 225 -11.54 -10.52 -26.51
N LEU A 226 -10.38 -10.33 -27.12
CA LEU A 226 -9.29 -9.52 -26.57
C LEU A 226 -9.47 -8.10 -27.09
N VAL A 227 -9.85 -7.19 -26.19
CA VAL A 227 -10.21 -5.81 -26.55
C VAL A 227 -9.29 -4.78 -25.91
N ASN A 228 -8.58 -5.16 -24.84
CA ASN A 228 -7.69 -4.27 -24.11
C ASN A 228 -6.23 -4.72 -24.30
N PRO A 229 -5.27 -3.79 -24.39
CA PRO A 229 -3.87 -4.12 -24.21
C PRO A 229 -3.58 -4.55 -22.77
N GLU A 230 -2.39 -5.12 -22.53
CA GLU A 230 -1.86 -5.26 -21.18
C GLU A 230 -1.79 -3.89 -20.48
N GLY A 231 -1.89 -3.91 -19.15
CA GLY A 231 -1.49 -2.76 -18.34
C GLY A 231 0.03 -2.67 -18.21
N ALA A 232 0.50 -1.71 -17.42
CA ALA A 232 1.94 -1.45 -17.29
C ALA A 232 2.41 -1.34 -15.85
N VAL A 233 3.69 -1.64 -15.65
CA VAL A 233 4.51 -0.96 -14.63
C VAL A 233 5.10 0.29 -15.28
N MET A 234 4.83 1.44 -14.67
CA MET A 234 5.42 2.73 -15.01
C MET A 234 6.58 2.99 -14.06
N ILE A 235 7.68 3.52 -14.59
CA ILE A 235 8.85 3.91 -13.81
C ILE A 235 8.97 5.43 -13.80
N ILE A 236 9.01 6.02 -12.61
CA ILE A 236 9.05 7.45 -12.37
C ILE A 236 10.38 7.80 -11.70
N ASP A 237 11.11 8.75 -12.27
CA ASP A 237 12.30 9.35 -11.65
C ASP A 237 11.85 10.32 -10.54
N VAL A 238 12.18 9.99 -9.29
CA VAL A 238 11.74 10.76 -8.11
C VAL A 238 12.37 12.14 -8.08
N ALA A 239 13.64 12.26 -8.46
CA ALA A 239 14.34 13.54 -8.48
C ALA A 239 13.77 14.45 -9.55
N ARG A 240 13.47 13.92 -10.75
CA ARG A 240 12.79 14.69 -11.79
C ARG A 240 11.36 15.05 -11.41
N ALA A 241 10.62 14.14 -10.76
CA ALA A 241 9.25 14.40 -10.32
C ALA A 241 9.15 15.59 -9.35
N LYS A 242 10.22 15.89 -8.60
CA LYS A 242 10.28 17.05 -7.71
C LYS A 242 10.27 18.40 -8.45
N SER A 243 10.86 18.47 -9.65
CA SER A 243 11.05 19.73 -10.38
C SER A 243 10.22 19.82 -11.66
N ASP A 244 9.93 18.68 -12.28
CA ASP A 244 9.22 18.56 -13.55
C ASP A 244 8.40 17.24 -13.58
N PRO A 245 7.29 17.16 -12.81
CA PRO A 245 6.42 15.99 -12.77
C PRO A 245 5.95 15.51 -14.15
N ALA A 246 5.66 16.44 -15.07
CA ALA A 246 5.10 16.12 -16.38
C ALA A 246 6.04 15.25 -17.25
N HIS A 247 7.35 15.34 -17.03
CA HIS A 247 8.38 14.59 -17.76
C HIS A 247 9.15 13.60 -16.89
N ALA A 248 8.59 13.24 -15.72
CA ALA A 248 9.24 12.35 -14.76
C ALA A 248 9.14 10.86 -15.09
N VAL A 249 8.32 10.45 -16.06
CA VAL A 249 8.26 9.05 -16.50
C VAL A 249 9.55 8.68 -17.23
N ALA A 250 10.29 7.74 -16.67
CA ALA A 250 11.55 7.23 -17.21
C ALA A 250 11.35 5.98 -18.10
N GLY A 251 10.25 5.26 -17.92
CA GLY A 251 9.96 4.08 -18.71
C GLY A 251 8.62 3.43 -18.38
N ARG A 252 8.27 2.41 -19.17
CA ARG A 252 7.09 1.58 -18.96
C ARG A 252 7.31 0.18 -19.53
N VAL A 253 6.76 -0.84 -18.87
CA VAL A 253 6.80 -2.23 -19.33
C VAL A 253 5.42 -2.91 -19.17
N PRO A 254 5.01 -3.80 -20.10
CA PRO A 254 3.78 -4.58 -19.96
C PRO A 254 3.80 -5.45 -18.69
N ALA A 255 2.68 -5.47 -17.97
CA ALA A 255 2.58 -6.12 -16.66
C ALA A 255 1.36 -7.03 -16.50
N GLY A 256 0.90 -7.64 -17.59
CA GLY A 256 -0.28 -8.47 -17.62
C GLY A 256 -1.58 -7.66 -17.71
N CYS A 257 -2.70 -8.36 -17.60
CA CYS A 257 -4.02 -7.77 -17.74
C CYS A 257 -4.51 -7.20 -16.41
N SER A 258 -4.84 -5.91 -16.38
CA SER A 258 -5.27 -5.16 -15.20
C SER A 258 -4.32 -5.31 -13.99
N PRO A 259 -3.04 -4.89 -14.06
CA PRO A 259 -2.13 -4.85 -12.91
C PRO A 259 -2.65 -3.87 -11.82
N VAL A 260 -2.58 -4.27 -10.54
CA VAL A 260 -3.26 -3.54 -9.44
C VAL A 260 -2.36 -3.17 -8.28
N ARG A 261 -1.61 -4.12 -7.73
CA ARG A 261 -0.68 -3.90 -6.60
C ARG A 261 0.69 -4.38 -6.96
N MET A 262 1.66 -3.89 -6.21
CA MET A 262 3.07 -4.18 -6.40
C MET A 262 3.78 -4.32 -5.06
N ALA A 263 4.76 -5.22 -4.99
CA ALA A 263 5.71 -5.29 -3.89
C ALA A 263 7.13 -5.46 -4.45
N ILE A 264 8.11 -4.84 -3.80
CA ILE A 264 9.53 -4.93 -4.14
C ILE A 264 10.27 -5.74 -3.07
N SER A 265 11.19 -6.61 -3.49
CA SER A 265 12.04 -7.37 -2.57
C SER A 265 12.87 -6.43 -1.69
N PRO A 266 13.17 -6.80 -0.42
CA PRO A 266 14.03 -5.98 0.43
C PRO A 266 15.40 -5.67 -0.17
N SER A 267 15.96 -6.56 -1.00
CA SER A 267 17.21 -6.33 -1.74
C SER A 267 17.07 -5.35 -2.90
N GLY A 268 15.85 -4.98 -3.29
CA GLY A 268 15.56 -4.13 -4.45
C GLY A 268 15.68 -4.83 -5.80
N GLU A 269 16.05 -6.11 -5.86
CA GLU A 269 16.35 -6.82 -7.12
C GLU A 269 15.11 -7.25 -7.90
N ARG A 270 13.98 -7.49 -7.21
CA ARG A 270 12.77 -8.03 -7.82
C ARG A 270 11.52 -7.25 -7.47
N ILE A 271 10.65 -7.10 -8.44
CA ILE A 271 9.31 -6.53 -8.29
C ILE A 271 8.27 -7.60 -8.65
N TYR A 272 7.21 -7.66 -7.87
CA TYR A 272 6.08 -8.57 -8.07
C TYR A 272 4.79 -7.78 -8.20
N VAL A 273 4.00 -8.09 -9.22
CA VAL A 273 2.77 -7.36 -9.58
C VAL A 273 1.59 -8.31 -9.64
N THR A 274 0.48 -7.99 -8.98
CA THR A 274 -0.78 -8.72 -9.18
C THR A 274 -1.44 -8.25 -10.47
N ALA A 275 -1.54 -9.15 -11.46
CA ALA A 275 -2.27 -8.93 -12.71
C ALA A 275 -3.67 -9.51 -12.57
N ARG A 276 -4.63 -8.65 -12.17
CA ARG A 276 -5.97 -9.06 -11.72
C ARG A 276 -6.72 -9.86 -12.78
N ASN A 277 -6.72 -9.40 -14.02
CA ASN A 277 -7.46 -10.06 -15.09
C ASN A 277 -6.66 -11.21 -15.75
N SER A 278 -5.41 -11.40 -15.32
CA SER A 278 -4.59 -12.57 -15.68
C SER A 278 -4.63 -13.68 -14.63
N ASN A 279 -5.28 -13.47 -13.46
CA ASN A 279 -5.25 -14.40 -12.33
C ASN A 279 -3.83 -14.87 -11.97
N ALA A 280 -2.89 -13.94 -11.93
CA ALA A 280 -1.48 -14.26 -11.80
C ALA A 280 -0.67 -13.16 -11.10
N VAL A 281 0.51 -13.55 -10.60
CA VAL A 281 1.57 -12.62 -10.20
C VAL A 281 2.64 -12.59 -11.28
N VAL A 282 3.01 -11.38 -11.74
CA VAL A 282 4.11 -11.14 -12.68
C VAL A 282 5.35 -10.75 -11.90
N ALA A 283 6.50 -11.36 -12.19
CA ALA A 283 7.79 -11.00 -11.60
C ALA A 283 8.67 -10.25 -12.60
N PHE A 284 9.41 -9.26 -12.09
CA PHE A 284 10.36 -8.44 -12.84
C PHE A 284 11.71 -8.38 -12.12
N ASP A 285 12.78 -8.29 -12.92
CA ASP A 285 14.08 -7.78 -12.50
C ASP A 285 14.00 -6.26 -12.46
N ALA A 286 14.17 -5.69 -11.27
CA ALA A 286 13.96 -4.26 -11.05
C ALA A 286 15.03 -3.39 -11.71
N GLY A 287 16.28 -3.87 -11.78
CA GLY A 287 17.37 -3.13 -12.42
C GLY A 287 17.16 -3.03 -13.93
N LYS A 288 16.66 -4.13 -14.53
CA LYS A 288 16.35 -4.18 -15.96
C LYS A 288 15.16 -3.35 -16.38
N LEU A 289 14.26 -2.94 -15.46
CA LEU A 289 13.15 -2.05 -15.82
C LEU A 289 13.63 -0.73 -16.47
N ILE A 290 14.84 -0.31 -16.16
CA ILE A 290 15.49 0.85 -16.78
C ILE A 290 16.56 0.44 -17.79
N SER A 291 17.47 -0.48 -17.43
CA SER A 291 18.63 -0.77 -18.26
C SER A 291 18.33 -1.64 -19.48
N ASP A 292 17.31 -2.52 -19.39
CA ASP A 292 16.93 -3.45 -20.45
C ASP A 292 15.44 -3.84 -20.32
N PRO A 293 14.51 -2.91 -20.61
CA PRO A 293 13.09 -3.09 -20.30
C PRO A 293 12.47 -4.31 -21.01
N ALA A 294 12.98 -4.65 -22.20
CA ALA A 294 12.51 -5.79 -22.99
C ALA A 294 12.73 -7.15 -22.30
N HIS A 295 13.76 -7.26 -21.45
CA HIS A 295 14.11 -8.48 -20.72
C HIS A 295 13.92 -8.34 -19.21
N SER A 296 13.17 -7.32 -18.77
CA SER A 296 12.89 -7.08 -17.36
C SER A 296 11.89 -8.08 -16.77
N ARG A 297 10.94 -8.60 -17.57
CA ARG A 297 9.95 -9.57 -17.12
C ARG A 297 10.57 -10.96 -16.98
N LEU A 298 10.54 -11.50 -15.76
CA LEU A 298 11.08 -12.81 -15.42
C LEU A 298 10.09 -13.94 -15.69
N GLY A 299 8.79 -13.67 -15.57
CA GLY A 299 7.74 -14.65 -15.79
C GLY A 299 6.48 -14.35 -14.98
N MET A 300 5.56 -15.32 -14.98
CA MET A 300 4.32 -15.26 -14.21
C MET A 300 4.12 -16.56 -13.43
N ALA A 301 3.38 -16.49 -12.32
CA ALA A 301 2.88 -17.64 -11.59
C ALA A 301 1.35 -17.51 -11.44
N PRO A 302 0.58 -18.59 -11.70
CA PRO A 302 -0.87 -18.56 -11.52
C PRO A 302 -1.23 -18.44 -10.03
N VAL A 303 -2.32 -17.72 -9.77
CA VAL A 303 -2.97 -17.63 -8.46
C VAL A 303 -4.49 -17.76 -8.65
N GLY A 304 -5.26 -17.56 -7.58
CA GLY A 304 -6.72 -17.57 -7.67
C GLY A 304 -7.30 -16.35 -8.40
N THR A 305 -8.63 -16.24 -8.35
CA THR A 305 -9.39 -15.27 -9.16
C THR A 305 -9.17 -13.82 -8.72
N ALA A 306 -8.93 -12.95 -9.70
CA ALA A 306 -8.84 -11.50 -9.55
C ALA A 306 -7.92 -11.08 -8.39
N PRO A 307 -6.63 -11.44 -8.39
CA PRO A 307 -5.72 -11.11 -7.30
C PRO A 307 -5.57 -9.59 -7.15
N VAL A 308 -5.57 -9.12 -5.91
CA VAL A 308 -5.40 -7.68 -5.59
C VAL A 308 -4.23 -7.47 -4.64
N PRO A 309 -4.32 -7.72 -3.32
CA PRO A 309 -3.22 -7.40 -2.43
C PRO A 309 -2.02 -8.31 -2.67
N ILE A 310 -0.82 -7.76 -2.46
CA ILE A 310 0.43 -8.50 -2.52
C ILE A 310 1.39 -8.00 -1.45
N ALA A 311 2.12 -8.92 -0.83
CA ALA A 311 3.19 -8.60 0.10
C ALA A 311 4.32 -9.64 0.01
N LEU A 312 5.49 -9.28 0.54
CA LEU A 312 6.63 -10.17 0.65
C LEU A 312 6.92 -10.48 2.12
N VAL A 313 7.09 -11.76 2.44
CA VAL A 313 7.39 -12.23 3.79
C VAL A 313 8.64 -13.11 3.80
N GLY A 314 9.15 -13.44 4.99
CA GLY A 314 10.32 -14.31 5.14
C GLY A 314 11.60 -13.73 4.53
N GLY A 315 11.78 -12.41 4.59
CA GLY A 315 12.91 -11.71 3.97
C GLY A 315 12.84 -11.63 2.44
N GLY A 316 11.63 -11.71 1.86
CA GLY A 316 11.44 -11.67 0.40
C GLY A 316 11.44 -13.04 -0.28
N LYS A 317 11.50 -14.13 0.49
CA LYS A 317 11.49 -15.50 -0.05
C LYS A 317 10.09 -15.97 -0.45
N THR A 318 9.06 -15.41 0.16
CA THR A 318 7.67 -15.78 -0.11
C THR A 318 6.87 -14.57 -0.56
N VAL A 319 6.21 -14.71 -1.71
CA VAL A 319 5.19 -13.76 -2.17
C VAL A 319 3.83 -14.22 -1.68
N VAL A 320 3.07 -13.32 -1.05
CA VAL A 320 1.69 -13.57 -0.61
C VAL A 320 0.77 -12.75 -1.50
N ALA A 321 -0.11 -13.40 -2.25
CA ALA A 321 -1.07 -12.73 -3.14
C ALA A 321 -2.50 -13.06 -2.70
N GLY A 322 -3.35 -12.06 -2.51
CA GLY A 322 -4.75 -12.28 -2.12
C GLY A 322 -5.68 -12.37 -3.31
N ASN A 323 -6.46 -13.44 -3.36
CA ASN A 323 -7.42 -13.74 -4.41
C ASN A 323 -8.70 -12.96 -4.10
N SER A 324 -8.84 -11.76 -4.66
CA SER A 324 -9.88 -10.82 -4.21
C SER A 324 -11.26 -11.21 -4.69
N ASN A 325 -11.33 -11.89 -5.84
CA ASN A 325 -12.56 -12.26 -6.55
C ASN A 325 -13.60 -11.12 -6.59
N ARG A 326 -13.16 -9.87 -6.81
CA ARG A 326 -13.98 -8.66 -6.57
C ARG A 326 -15.27 -8.57 -7.39
N PHE A 327 -15.42 -9.41 -8.41
CA PHE A 327 -16.54 -9.39 -9.35
C PHE A 327 -17.57 -10.49 -9.10
N ALA A 328 -17.32 -11.42 -8.17
CA ALA A 328 -18.24 -12.54 -7.93
C ALA A 328 -19.55 -12.13 -7.23
N GLY A 329 -19.55 -10.98 -6.55
CA GLY A 329 -20.67 -10.57 -5.69
C GLY A 329 -20.79 -11.41 -4.41
N GLY A 330 -21.33 -10.82 -3.35
CA GLY A 330 -21.56 -11.48 -2.07
C GLY A 330 -20.34 -11.58 -1.15
N ASP A 331 -20.54 -12.24 0.01
CA ASP A 331 -19.61 -12.23 1.15
C ASP A 331 -18.83 -13.54 1.33
N SER A 332 -18.61 -14.27 0.23
CA SER A 332 -17.88 -15.54 0.28
C SER A 332 -16.43 -15.34 0.73
N ALA A 333 -15.96 -16.20 1.64
CA ALA A 333 -14.56 -16.24 2.06
C ALA A 333 -13.64 -16.52 0.87
N GLN A 334 -12.46 -15.88 0.87
CA GLN A 334 -11.46 -16.02 -0.17
C GLN A 334 -10.18 -16.67 0.38
N SER A 335 -9.07 -16.57 -0.36
CA SER A 335 -7.78 -17.09 0.07
C SER A 335 -6.63 -16.18 -0.31
N LEU A 336 -5.50 -16.39 0.36
CA LEU A 336 -4.18 -15.94 -0.06
C LEU A 336 -3.43 -17.12 -0.67
N THR A 337 -2.78 -16.92 -1.81
CA THR A 337 -1.84 -17.86 -2.40
C THR A 337 -0.41 -17.48 -2.03
N LEU A 338 0.35 -18.45 -1.55
CA LEU A 338 1.76 -18.31 -1.19
C LEU A 338 2.62 -18.85 -2.33
N LEU A 339 3.58 -18.05 -2.77
CA LEU A 339 4.49 -18.38 -3.86
C LEU A 339 5.94 -18.33 -3.39
N ASP A 340 6.75 -19.32 -3.80
CA ASP A 340 8.20 -19.25 -3.72
C ASP A 340 8.70 -18.18 -4.72
N ALA A 341 9.22 -17.09 -4.16
CA ALA A 341 9.64 -15.91 -4.91
C ALA A 341 10.77 -16.21 -5.92
N ALA A 342 11.58 -17.25 -5.67
CA ALA A 342 12.67 -17.66 -6.55
C ALA A 342 12.14 -18.35 -7.81
N LYS A 343 10.99 -19.03 -7.72
CA LYS A 343 10.41 -19.86 -8.77
C LYS A 343 9.43 -19.15 -9.70
N ILE A 344 9.09 -17.89 -9.46
CA ILE A 344 8.24 -17.10 -10.37
C ILE A 344 9.02 -16.72 -11.63
N ARG A 345 9.18 -17.69 -12.54
CA ARG A 345 9.88 -17.59 -13.82
C ARG A 345 9.09 -18.22 -14.98
N GLY A 346 7.77 -18.37 -14.83
CA GLY A 346 6.88 -18.96 -15.84
C GLY A 346 6.52 -20.43 -15.64
N SER A 347 6.86 -21.06 -14.50
CA SER A 347 6.41 -22.42 -14.17
C SER A 347 5.25 -22.42 -13.16
N GLU A 348 4.46 -23.51 -13.15
CA GLU A 348 3.38 -23.73 -12.18
C GLU A 348 3.92 -24.10 -10.78
N ASP A 349 5.20 -24.44 -10.66
CA ASP A 349 5.85 -24.94 -9.43
C ASP A 349 6.15 -23.86 -8.37
N ALA A 350 5.70 -22.63 -8.59
CA ALA A 350 5.91 -21.53 -7.65
C ALA A 350 4.94 -21.59 -6.45
N VAL A 351 3.76 -22.19 -6.58
CA VAL A 351 2.78 -22.26 -5.49
C VAL A 351 3.28 -23.18 -4.39
N ILE A 352 3.35 -22.66 -3.16
CA ILE A 352 3.79 -23.41 -1.98
C ILE A 352 2.68 -23.63 -0.95
N GLY A 353 1.58 -22.88 -1.02
CA GLY A 353 0.45 -23.04 -0.11
C GLY A 353 -0.67 -22.04 -0.31
N ASN A 354 -1.74 -22.21 0.46
CA ASN A 354 -2.84 -21.25 0.55
C ASN A 354 -3.23 -21.01 2.00
N VAL A 355 -3.68 -19.80 2.30
CA VAL A 355 -4.15 -19.37 3.63
C VAL A 355 -5.57 -18.83 3.50
N PRO A 356 -6.53 -19.22 4.36
CA PRO A 356 -7.88 -18.67 4.32
C PRO A 356 -7.91 -17.16 4.56
N ALA A 357 -8.75 -16.45 3.80
CA ALA A 357 -8.99 -15.03 3.94
C ALA A 357 -10.48 -14.74 4.12
N GLY A 358 -10.80 -13.52 4.60
CA GLY A 358 -12.17 -13.02 4.60
C GLY A 358 -12.69 -12.73 3.19
N SER A 359 -13.84 -12.05 3.12
CA SER A 359 -14.42 -11.64 1.84
C SER A 359 -13.71 -10.41 1.27
N PHE A 360 -13.43 -10.44 -0.03
CA PHE A 360 -12.81 -9.36 -0.80
C PHE A 360 -11.54 -8.78 -0.13
N PRO A 361 -10.45 -9.57 -0.01
CA PRO A 361 -9.16 -9.08 0.50
C PRO A 361 -8.63 -7.91 -0.34
N ARG A 362 -8.16 -6.83 0.30
CA ARG A 362 -7.79 -5.57 -0.38
C ARG A 362 -6.35 -5.15 -0.23
N GLU A 363 -5.81 -5.18 0.99
CA GLU A 363 -4.46 -4.72 1.27
C GLU A 363 -3.72 -5.62 2.23
N LEU A 364 -2.45 -5.89 1.91
CA LEU A 364 -1.53 -6.59 2.78
C LEU A 364 -0.43 -5.64 3.27
N ARG A 365 -0.12 -5.67 4.56
CA ARG A 365 1.00 -4.91 5.15
C ARG A 365 1.77 -5.80 6.12
N VAL A 366 3.09 -5.80 5.99
CA VAL A 366 3.99 -6.49 6.92
C VAL A 366 4.42 -5.51 8.01
N SER A 367 4.51 -5.97 9.26
CA SER A 367 5.11 -5.22 10.36
C SER A 367 6.60 -4.95 10.13
N THR A 368 7.14 -3.91 10.76
CA THR A 368 8.56 -3.55 10.63
C THR A 368 9.51 -4.68 11.03
N ASP A 369 9.13 -5.50 12.02
CA ASP A 369 9.91 -6.67 12.46
C ASP A 369 9.78 -7.90 11.54
N GLY A 370 8.93 -7.84 10.51
CA GLY A 370 8.70 -8.91 9.55
C GLY A 370 7.89 -10.10 10.08
N ARG A 371 7.36 -10.04 11.32
CA ARG A 371 6.73 -11.18 11.99
C ARG A 371 5.21 -11.21 11.87
N THR A 372 4.58 -10.10 11.50
CA THR A 372 3.12 -9.98 11.44
C THR A 372 2.68 -9.49 10.08
N LEU A 373 1.68 -10.15 9.50
CA LEU A 373 1.04 -9.77 8.25
C LEU A 373 -0.40 -9.34 8.53
N TYR A 374 -0.75 -8.13 8.12
CA TYR A 374 -2.07 -7.55 8.24
C TYR A 374 -2.78 -7.64 6.90
N LEU A 375 -4.03 -8.08 6.90
CA LEU A 375 -4.90 -8.16 5.73
C LEU A 375 -6.22 -7.44 6.00
N THR A 376 -6.55 -6.46 5.17
CA THR A 376 -7.90 -5.87 5.16
C THR A 376 -8.82 -6.72 4.29
N ASN A 377 -9.94 -7.16 4.85
CA ASN A 377 -10.99 -7.86 4.14
C ASN A 377 -12.21 -6.94 4.01
N PHE A 378 -12.36 -6.35 2.83
CA PHE A 378 -13.33 -5.29 2.59
C PHE A 378 -14.77 -5.79 2.68
N GLY A 379 -15.05 -6.96 2.12
CA GLY A 379 -16.41 -7.53 2.10
C GLY A 379 -16.85 -8.01 3.48
N SER A 380 -15.92 -8.56 4.28
CA SER A 380 -16.24 -9.06 5.62
C SER A 380 -16.06 -8.04 6.74
N ASN A 381 -15.80 -6.76 6.43
CA ASN A 381 -15.57 -5.69 7.40
C ASN A 381 -14.59 -6.10 8.51
N SER A 382 -13.42 -6.64 8.15
CA SER A 382 -12.49 -7.19 9.15
C SER A 382 -11.02 -6.99 8.81
N LEU A 383 -10.20 -6.89 9.85
CA LEU A 383 -8.75 -6.97 9.77
C LEU A 383 -8.32 -8.38 10.20
N GLN A 384 -7.66 -9.12 9.32
CA GLN A 384 -6.96 -10.34 9.68
C GLN A 384 -5.49 -10.03 10.01
N VAL A 385 -5.01 -10.57 11.13
CA VAL A 385 -3.65 -10.40 11.63
C VAL A 385 -3.03 -11.78 11.74
N MET A 386 -1.93 -12.01 11.03
CA MET A 386 -1.34 -13.33 10.85
C MET A 386 0.11 -13.36 11.31
N ASP A 387 0.51 -14.45 11.96
CA ASP A 387 1.91 -14.72 12.30
C ASP A 387 2.61 -15.25 11.05
N VAL A 388 3.60 -14.50 10.55
CA VAL A 388 4.36 -14.84 9.34
C VAL A 388 5.07 -16.20 9.48
N GLY A 389 5.50 -16.56 10.68
CA GLY A 389 6.16 -17.84 10.95
C GLY A 389 5.27 -19.06 10.70
N HIS A 390 3.95 -18.88 10.66
CA HIS A 390 2.96 -19.95 10.45
C HIS A 390 2.34 -19.90 9.05
N LEU A 391 2.76 -18.95 8.20
CA LEU A 391 2.33 -18.93 6.82
C LEU A 391 3.04 -20.01 6.00
N ASP A 392 4.24 -20.46 6.38
CA ASP A 392 4.95 -21.51 5.67
C ASP A 392 4.32 -22.89 5.97
N PRO A 393 3.64 -23.54 5.01
CA PRO A 393 3.01 -24.84 5.23
C PRO A 393 4.03 -25.96 5.48
N LYS A 394 5.34 -25.70 5.31
CA LYS A 394 6.42 -26.63 5.65
C LYS A 394 6.95 -26.47 7.07
N ARG A 395 6.50 -25.46 7.82
CA ARG A 395 6.82 -25.29 9.25
C ARG A 395 5.55 -25.52 10.07
N PRO A 396 5.44 -26.65 10.79
CA PRO A 396 4.30 -26.93 11.65
C PRO A 396 4.18 -25.97 12.83
#